data_AF-A0A662DP72-F1
#
_entry.id   AF-A0A662DP72-F1
#
_cell.length_a   1.000
_cell.length_b   1.000
_cell.length_c   1.000
_cell.angle_alpha   90.00
_cell.angle_beta   90.00
_cell.angle_gamma   90.00
#
_symmetry.space_group_name_H-M   'P 1'
#
loop_
_entity.id
_entity.type
_entity.pdbx_description
1 polymer ?
#
loop_
_entity_poly.entity_id
_entity_poly.type
_entity_poly.pdbx_seq_one_letter_code
_entity_poly.pdbx_strand_id
1 'polypeptide(L)' 'DFLLERTFQEDVPLSMFVFPANSDTPLPDVFVDYAVIPTDSRVMEPAWIDENRERWLAEWATVVR' A
#
# COMPACT_ATOMS: atom_id res chain seq x y z
N ASP A 1 18.59 -0.41 5.62
CA ASP A 1 17.61 0.61 5.15
C ASP A 1 17.71 0.99 3.68
N PHE A 2 18.43 0.23 2.84
CA PHE A 2 18.47 0.49 1.38
C PHE A 2 17.09 0.56 0.72
N LEU A 3 16.17 -0.34 1.13
CA LEU A 3 14.82 -0.36 0.55
C LEU A 3 14.04 0.92 0.80
N LEU A 4 14.40 1.76 1.78
CA LEU A 4 13.72 3.03 2.05
C LEU A 4 14.48 4.24 1.48
N GLU A 5 15.68 4.04 0.95
CA GLU A 5 16.45 5.09 0.30
C GLU A 5 15.74 5.56 -0.97
N ARG A 6 15.82 6.88 -1.23
CA ARG A 6 15.19 7.51 -2.39
C ARG A 6 15.59 6.79 -3.69
N THR A 7 16.87 6.48 -3.86
CA THR A 7 17.38 5.81 -5.07
C THR A 7 16.66 4.51 -5.37
N PHE A 8 16.33 3.71 -4.35
CA PHE A 8 15.56 2.48 -4.55
C PHE A 8 14.06 2.78 -4.76
N GLN A 9 13.52 3.73 -3.98
CA GLN A 9 12.11 4.07 -4.00
C GLN A 9 11.66 4.75 -5.32
N GLU A 10 12.55 5.43 -6.04
CA GLU A 10 12.27 6.03 -7.36
C GLU A 10 11.93 4.98 -8.44
N ASP A 11 12.47 3.76 -8.31
CA ASP A 11 12.23 2.67 -9.27
C ASP A 11 10.93 1.89 -8.97
N VAL A 12 10.42 1.97 -7.74
CA VAL A 12 9.24 1.22 -7.28
C VAL A 12 7.99 1.50 -8.11
N PRO A 13 7.62 2.76 -8.42
CA PRO A 13 6.38 3.06 -9.15
C PRO A 13 6.31 2.44 -10.54
N LEU A 14 7.41 2.46 -11.29
CA LEU A 14 7.40 1.96 -12.68
C LEU A 14 7.69 0.46 -12.77
N SER A 15 8.21 -0.15 -11.71
CA SER A 15 8.49 -1.59 -11.67
C SER A 15 7.35 -2.41 -11.07
N MET A 16 6.69 -1.88 -10.04
CA MET A 16 5.66 -2.59 -9.27
C MET A 16 4.28 -1.96 -9.38
N PHE A 17 4.15 -0.79 -10.03
CA PHE A 17 2.90 -0.04 -10.16
C PHE A 17 2.25 0.31 -8.80
N VAL A 18 3.07 0.68 -7.81
CA VAL A 18 2.65 1.12 -6.47
C VAL A 18 3.30 2.44 -6.08
N PHE A 19 2.73 3.16 -5.11
CA PHE A 19 3.34 4.37 -4.57
C PHE A 19 4.60 4.04 -3.73
N PRO A 20 5.63 4.91 -3.74
CA PRO A 20 6.79 4.74 -2.87
C PRO A 20 6.36 4.89 -1.41
N ALA A 21 6.97 4.09 -0.53
CA ALA A 21 6.78 4.19 0.91
C ALA A 21 7.52 5.40 1.50
N ASN A 22 8.61 5.85 0.87
CA ASN A 22 9.30 7.07 1.25
C ASN A 22 8.63 8.29 0.61
N SER A 23 8.04 9.17 1.44
CA SER A 23 7.32 10.37 1.01
C SER A 23 8.18 11.42 0.31
N ASP A 24 9.50 11.37 0.48
CA ASP A 24 10.45 12.30 -0.16
C ASP A 24 10.87 11.84 -1.56
N THR A 25 10.24 10.78 -2.07
CA THR A 25 10.49 10.23 -3.41
C THR A 25 9.56 10.91 -4.41
N PRO A 26 10.08 11.55 -5.47
CA PRO A 26 9.24 12.15 -6.50
C PRO A 26 8.43 11.08 -7.24
N LEU A 27 7.18 11.41 -7.59
CA LEU A 27 6.35 10.54 -8.41
C LEU A 27 6.59 10.81 -9.90
N PRO A 28 6.66 9.76 -10.74
CA PRO A 28 6.66 9.93 -12.20
C PRO A 28 5.38 10.59 -12.70
N ASP A 29 5.48 11.34 -13.81
CA ASP A 29 4.36 12.09 -14.40
C ASP A 29 3.12 11.21 -14.64
N VAL A 30 3.30 9.96 -15.08
CA VAL A 30 2.18 9.04 -15.32
C VAL A 30 1.35 8.72 -14.06
N PHE A 31 1.96 8.76 -12.86
CA PHE A 31 1.21 8.63 -11.62
C PHE A 31 0.45 9.92 -11.31
N VAL A 32 1.07 11.07 -11.52
CA VAL A 32 0.42 12.37 -11.30
C VAL A 32 -0.77 12.58 -12.23
N ASP A 33 -0.62 12.21 -13.50
CA ASP A 33 -1.63 12.43 -14.53
C ASP A 33 -2.82 11.47 -14.42
N TYR A 34 -2.59 10.23 -13.95
CA TYR A 34 -3.59 9.16 -14.08
C TYR A 34 -3.93 8.43 -12.78
N ALA A 35 -3.12 8.51 -11.72
CA ALA A 35 -3.47 7.86 -10.46
C ALA A 35 -4.55 8.64 -9.72
N VAL A 36 -5.59 7.94 -9.29
CA VAL A 36 -6.61 8.52 -8.41
C VAL A 36 -6.12 8.43 -6.97
N ILE A 37 -5.75 9.56 -6.38
CA ILE A 37 -5.33 9.65 -4.98
C ILE A 37 -6.57 10.02 -4.14
N PRO A 38 -7.03 9.14 -3.23
CA PRO A 38 -8.15 9.44 -2.35
C PRO A 38 -7.82 10.62 -1.43
N THR A 39 -8.78 11.53 -1.23
CA THR A 39 -8.61 12.66 -0.28
C THR A 39 -8.64 12.21 1.18
N ASP A 40 -9.29 11.08 1.48
CA ASP A 40 -9.36 10.47 2.81
C ASP A 40 -8.98 8.99 2.67
N SER A 41 -7.74 8.66 3.04
CA SER A 41 -7.25 7.29 3.06
C SER A 41 -7.58 6.64 4.41
N ARG A 42 -8.15 5.43 4.38
CA ARG A 42 -8.40 4.64 5.58
C ARG A 42 -7.16 3.82 5.91
N VAL A 43 -6.64 4.01 7.11
CA VAL A 43 -5.54 3.22 7.66
C VAL A 43 -6.09 2.32 8.77
N MET A 44 -5.62 1.09 8.81
CA MET A 44 -5.88 0.15 9.90
C MET A 44 -4.57 -0.20 10.57
N GLU A 45 -4.54 -0.14 11.91
CA GLU A 45 -3.34 -0.47 12.67
C GLU A 45 -2.92 -1.93 12.42
N PRO A 46 -1.63 -2.19 12.12
CA PRO A 46 -1.16 -3.55 11.83
C PRO A 46 -1.44 -4.55 12.96
N ALA A 47 -1.33 -4.12 14.22
CA ALA A 47 -1.61 -4.98 15.38
C ALA A 47 -3.08 -5.40 15.41
N TRP A 48 -4.00 -4.50 15.06
CA TRP A 48 -5.42 -4.82 14.97
C TRP A 48 -5.72 -5.85 13.88
N ILE A 49 -5.02 -5.78 12.75
CA ILE A 49 -5.11 -6.77 11.69
C ILE A 49 -4.62 -8.13 12.21
N ASP A 50 -3.47 -8.19 12.87
CA ASP A 50 -2.89 -9.45 13.34
C ASP A 50 -3.77 -10.13 14.39
N GLU A 51 -4.33 -9.36 15.33
CA GLU A 51 -5.24 -9.85 16.35
C GLU A 51 -6.54 -10.46 15.78
N ASN A 52 -7.01 -9.96 14.64
CA ASN A 52 -8.34 -10.32 14.11
C ASN A 52 -8.32 -11.17 12.83
N ARG A 53 -7.19 -11.26 12.12
CA ARG A 53 -7.07 -11.92 10.82
C ARG A 53 -7.70 -13.31 10.81
N GLU A 54 -7.36 -14.16 11.79
CA GLU A 54 -7.83 -15.55 11.82
C GLU A 54 -9.35 -15.65 11.94
N ARG A 55 -9.95 -14.79 12.77
CA ARG A 55 -11.40 -14.72 12.92
C ARG A 55 -12.08 -14.29 11.62
N TRP A 56 -11.59 -13.24 10.98
CA TRP A 56 -12.15 -12.74 9.72
C TRP A 56 -12.07 -13.77 8.59
N LEU A 57 -10.97 -14.52 8.50
CA LEU A 57 -10.82 -15.58 7.51
C LEU A 57 -11.84 -16.70 7.72
N ALA A 58 -12.08 -17.11 8.97
CA ALA A 58 -13.09 -18.13 9.29
C ALA A 58 -14.53 -17.66 9.02
N GLU A 59 -14.83 -16.41 9.38
CA GLU A 59 -16.13 -15.77 9.10
C GLU A 59 -16.38 -15.70 7.58
N TRP A 60 -15.41 -15.23 6.80
CA TRP A 60 -15.49 -15.15 5.35
C TRP A 60 -15.73 -16.51 4.68
N ALA A 61 -14.98 -17.54 5.10
CA ALA A 61 -15.14 -18.90 4.56
C ALA A 61 -16.53 -19.48 4.82
N THR A 62 -17.20 -19.05 5.90
CA THR A 62 -18.56 -19.45 6.21
C THR A 62 -19.59 -18.77 5.32
N VAL A 63 -19.37 -17.51 4.94
CA VAL A 63 -20.30 -16.72 4.09
C VAL A 63 -20.23 -17.13 2.62
N VAL A 64 -19.04 -17.44 2.11
CA VAL A 64 -18.83 -17.75 0.68
C VAL A 64 -19.21 -19.19 0.32
N ARG A 65 -19.32 -20.08 1.31
CA ARG A 65 -19.67 -21.48 1.10
C ARG A 65 -21.16 -21.67 0.80
#